data_AF-A0A7J6SNJ7-F1
#
_entry.id   AF-A0A7J6SNJ7-F1
#
_cell.length_a   1.000
_cell.length_b   1.000
_cell.length_c   1.000
_cell.angle_alpha   90.00
_cell.angle_beta   90.00
_cell.angle_gamma   90.00
#
_symmetry.space_group_name_H-M   'P 1'
#
loop_
_entity.id
_entity.type
_entity.pdbx_description
1 polymer ?
#
loop_
_entity_poly.entity_id
_entity_poly.type
_entity_poly.pdbx_seq_one_letter_code
_entity_poly.pdbx_strand_id
1 'polypeptide(L)'
;SDEVSPEEAMEQQRLVKELNDQYTGVRQQLHSAEVEEAKTGNAREIIETMLKEDAQLHTYRAVGKCFILSDSSELTSDMAKAEKHLTDSVIPQLKKSEEMVSKRCKNAQGELDDMVKHLRKAPTAAA
;
A
#
# COMPACT_ATOMS: atom_id res chain seq x y z
N SER A 1 4.05 -38.51 -18.10
CA SER A 1 3.51 -37.26 -18.61
C SER A 1 2.51 -36.79 -17.59
N ASP A 2 2.87 -35.80 -16.79
CA ASP A 2 1.97 -35.29 -15.75
C ASP A 2 0.90 -34.46 -16.46
N GLU A 3 -0.28 -35.04 -16.62
CA GLU A 3 -1.46 -34.35 -17.13
C GLU A 3 -1.84 -33.27 -16.11
N VAL A 4 -1.71 -32.01 -16.50
CA VAL A 4 -2.23 -30.87 -15.73
C VAL A 4 -3.75 -30.99 -15.69
N SER A 5 -4.32 -31.13 -14.50
CA SER A 5 -5.78 -31.24 -14.35
C SER A 5 -6.45 -29.87 -14.50
N PRO A 6 -7.65 -29.78 -15.13
CA PRO A 6 -8.47 -28.56 -15.12
C PRO A 6 -8.73 -28.01 -13.72
N GLU A 7 -8.77 -28.88 -12.70
CA GLU A 7 -8.95 -28.50 -11.30
C GLU A 7 -7.74 -27.73 -10.75
N GLU A 8 -6.53 -28.16 -11.09
CA GLU A 8 -5.29 -27.48 -10.70
C GLU A 8 -5.18 -26.11 -11.37
N ALA A 9 -5.59 -26.00 -12.64
CA ALA A 9 -5.60 -24.72 -13.36
C ALA A 9 -6.61 -23.73 -12.76
N MET A 10 -7.77 -24.21 -12.30
CA MET A 10 -8.76 -23.37 -11.61
C MET A 10 -8.26 -22.90 -10.25
N GLU A 11 -7.60 -23.75 -9.47
CA GLU A 11 -7.02 -23.35 -8.19
C GLU A 11 -5.90 -22.33 -8.37
N GLN A 12 -5.04 -22.52 -9.38
CA GLN A 12 -4.00 -21.54 -9.72
C GLN A 12 -4.59 -20.20 -10.17
N GLN A 13 -5.68 -20.22 -10.94
CA GLN A 13 -6.40 -19.00 -11.31
C GLN A 13 -6.97 -18.27 -10.08
N ARG A 14 -7.48 -19.02 -9.10
CA ARG A 14 -7.95 -18.46 -7.83
C ARG A 14 -6.81 -17.80 -7.04
N LEU A 15 -5.66 -18.45 -6.97
CA LEU A 15 -4.46 -17.91 -6.32
C LEU A 15 -4.00 -16.60 -6.97
N VAL A 16 -3.94 -16.56 -8.30
CA VAL A 16 -3.59 -15.34 -9.05
C VAL A 16 -4.56 -14.19 -8.71
N LYS A 17 -5.86 -14.47 -8.67
CA LYS A 17 -6.87 -13.48 -8.30
C LYS A 17 -6.65 -12.97 -6.87
N GLU A 18 -6.46 -13.85 -5.90
CA GLU A 18 -6.22 -13.48 -4.51
C GLU A 18 -4.97 -12.62 -4.35
N LEU A 19 -3.87 -12.98 -5.02
CA LEU A 19 -2.64 -12.20 -4.98
C LEU A 19 -2.82 -10.82 -5.64
N ASN A 20 -3.61 -10.70 -6.70
CA ASN A 20 -3.92 -9.41 -7.32
C ASN A 20 -4.78 -8.51 -6.41
N ASP A 21 -5.75 -9.09 -5.70
CA ASP A 21 -6.55 -8.36 -4.71
C ASP A 21 -5.66 -7.86 -3.56
N GLN A 22 -4.77 -8.71 -3.05
CA GLN A 22 -3.77 -8.34 -2.05
C GLN A 22 -2.83 -7.22 -2.55
N TYR A 23 -2.32 -7.34 -3.78
CA TYR A 23 -1.46 -6.33 -4.40
C TYR A 23 -2.16 -4.96 -4.48
N THR A 24 -3.43 -4.97 -4.90
CA THR A 24 -4.24 -3.75 -4.98
C THR A 24 -4.46 -3.12 -3.61
N GLY A 25 -4.75 -3.94 -2.59
CA GLY A 25 -4.88 -3.48 -1.21
C GLY A 25 -3.61 -2.84 -0.68
N VAL A 26 -2.45 -3.47 -0.89
CA VAL A 26 -1.16 -2.93 -0.46
C VAL A 26 -0.83 -1.62 -1.18
N ARG A 27 -1.09 -1.52 -2.49
CA ARG A 27 -0.90 -0.25 -3.23
C ARG A 27 -1.78 0.88 -2.70
N GLN A 28 -3.03 0.59 -2.36
CA GLN A 28 -3.92 1.61 -1.81
C GLN A 28 -3.44 2.08 -0.42
N GLN A 29 -2.94 1.17 0.41
CA GLN A 29 -2.33 1.51 1.70
C GLN A 29 -1.07 2.36 1.50
N LEU A 30 -0.19 1.98 0.57
CA LEU A 30 1.03 2.72 0.25
C LEU A 30 0.70 4.15 -0.18
N HIS A 31 -0.21 4.30 -1.14
CA HIS A 31 -0.64 5.61 -1.60
C HIS A 31 -1.24 6.46 -0.47
N SER A 32 -2.05 5.86 0.40
CA SER A 32 -2.63 6.56 1.54
C SER A 32 -1.55 7.03 2.53
N ALA A 33 -0.53 6.22 2.78
CA ALA A 33 0.60 6.58 3.63
C ALA A 33 1.45 7.70 3.04
N GLU A 34 1.72 7.68 1.73
CA GLU A 34 2.45 8.75 1.02
C GLU A 34 1.67 10.07 1.04
N VAL A 35 0.35 10.02 0.86
CA VAL A 35 -0.50 11.22 0.96
C VAL A 35 -0.52 11.77 2.39
N GLU A 36 -0.58 10.89 3.40
CA GLU A 36 -0.59 11.31 4.81
C GLU A 36 0.74 11.92 5.24
N GLU A 37 1.86 11.38 4.75
CA GLU A 37 3.20 11.92 4.97
C GLU A 37 3.30 13.35 4.42
N ALA A 38 2.91 13.55 3.15
CA ALA A 38 2.91 14.86 2.52
C ALA A 38 1.99 15.85 3.24
N LYS A 39 0.78 15.43 3.66
CA LYS A 39 -0.15 16.29 4.42
C LYS A 39 0.43 16.69 5.76
N THR A 40 1.05 15.75 6.48
CA THR A 40 1.64 15.98 7.79
C THR A 40 2.82 16.95 7.68
N GLY A 41 3.71 16.73 6.71
CA GLY A 41 4.84 17.63 6.45
C GLY A 41 4.38 19.04 6.07
N ASN A 42 3.43 19.17 5.15
CA ASN A 42 2.88 20.47 4.75
C ASN A 42 2.21 21.20 5.91
N ALA A 43 1.42 20.50 6.73
CA ALA A 43 0.76 21.12 7.88
C ALA A 43 1.79 21.62 8.92
N ARG A 44 2.85 20.85 9.16
CA ARG A 44 3.96 21.24 10.03
C ARG A 44 4.64 22.50 9.50
N GLU A 45 4.99 22.54 8.22
CA GLU A 45 5.64 23.70 7.59
C GLU A 45 4.78 24.97 7.65
N ILE A 46 3.46 24.83 7.45
CA ILE A 46 2.52 25.95 7.58
C ILE A 46 2.55 26.51 9.00
N ILE A 47 2.46 25.66 10.03
CA ILE A 47 2.49 26.11 11.44
C ILE A 47 3.82 26.78 11.76
N GLU A 48 4.95 26.17 11.38
CA GLU A 48 6.28 26.73 11.61
C GLU A 48 6.48 28.07 10.88
N THR A 49 5.89 28.24 9.70
CA THR A 49 5.93 29.50 8.95
C THR A 49 5.08 30.57 9.62
N MET A 50 3.84 30.23 10.01
CA MET A 50 2.92 31.13 10.68
C MET A 50 3.46 31.59 12.04
N LEU A 51 4.16 30.72 12.78
CA LEU A 51 4.81 31.09 14.05
C LEU A 51 5.94 32.12 13.89
N LYS A 52 6.59 32.19 12.72
CA LYS A 52 7.60 33.22 12.43
C LYS A 52 6.95 34.59 12.20
N GLU A 53 5.72 34.60 11.70
CA GLU A 53 4.93 35.80 11.43
C GLU A 53 4.17 36.27 12.67
N ASP A 54 3.63 35.34 13.46
CA ASP A 54 2.87 35.58 14.68
C ASP A 54 3.29 34.62 15.79
N ALA A 55 4.04 35.14 16.76
CA ALA A 55 4.49 34.39 17.92
C ALA A 55 3.34 33.98 18.87
N GLN A 56 2.15 34.56 18.73
CA GLN A 56 0.96 34.26 19.53
C GLN A 56 -0.03 33.34 18.79
N LEU A 57 0.38 32.73 17.68
CA LEU A 57 -0.46 31.83 16.89
C LEU A 57 -1.11 30.74 17.75
N HIS A 58 -2.44 30.77 17.82
CA HIS A 58 -3.24 29.72 18.43
C HIS A 58 -3.42 28.55 17.45
N THR A 59 -2.90 27.37 17.81
CA THR A 59 -3.08 26.15 17.02
C THR A 59 -4.08 25.20 17.66
N TYR A 60 -4.81 24.47 16.83
CA TYR A 60 -5.88 23.58 17.28
C TYR A 60 -5.70 22.19 16.69
N ARG A 61 -5.76 21.15 17.53
CA ARG A 61 -5.81 19.75 17.12
C ARG A 61 -7.25 19.34 16.87
N ALA A 62 -7.52 18.76 15.70
CA ALA A 62 -8.81 18.15 15.41
C ALA A 62 -8.92 16.76 16.07
N VAL A 63 -9.97 16.54 16.86
CA VAL A 63 -10.31 15.24 17.48
C VAL A 63 -11.78 14.96 17.23
N GLY A 64 -12.07 14.08 16.27
CA GLY A 64 -13.44 13.82 15.82
C GLY A 64 -14.08 15.07 15.21
N LYS A 65 -15.11 15.61 15.86
CA LYS A 65 -15.79 16.86 15.47
C LYS A 65 -15.36 18.08 16.30
N CYS A 66 -14.37 17.92 17.19
CA CYS A 66 -13.92 18.95 18.11
C CYS A 66 -12.54 19.48 17.71
N PHE A 67 -12.28 20.75 18.02
CA PHE A 67 -10.98 21.40 17.88
C PHE A 67 -10.47 21.80 19.26
N ILE A 68 -9.33 21.27 19.66
CA ILE A 68 -8.74 21.46 20.99
C ILE A 68 -7.53 22.37 20.85
N LEU A 69 -7.51 23.50 21.56
CA LEU A 69 -6.35 24.38 21.61
C LEU A 69 -5.13 23.59 22.08
N SER A 70 -4.03 23.68 21.36
CA SER A 70 -2.79 22.94 21.62
C SER A 70 -1.60 23.88 21.55
N ASP A 71 -0.50 23.48 22.19
CA ASP A 71 0.76 24.19 22.03
C ASP A 71 1.34 23.92 20.63
N SER A 72 1.70 24.98 19.93
CA SER A 72 2.18 24.92 18.54
C SER A 72 3.52 24.18 18.42
N SER A 73 4.36 24.21 19.46
CA SER A 73 5.63 23.46 19.50
C SER A 73 5.41 21.97 19.77
N GLU A 74 4.45 21.63 20.61
CA GLU A 74 4.04 20.24 20.85
C GLU A 74 3.43 19.64 19.57
N LEU A 75 2.54 20.38 18.90
CA LEU A 75 1.87 19.94 17.69
C LEU A 75 2.86 19.70 16.54
N THR A 76 3.80 20.62 16.32
CA THR A 76 4.84 20.45 15.30
C THR A 76 5.81 19.31 15.62
N SER A 77 6.14 19.10 16.89
CA SER A 77 6.94 17.94 17.34
C SER A 77 6.22 16.61 17.07
N ASP A 78 4.93 16.53 17.38
CA ASP A 78 4.12 15.34 17.13
C ASP A 78 3.96 15.06 15.63
N MET A 79 3.75 16.10 14.82
CA MET A 79 3.74 15.97 13.36
C MET A 79 5.08 15.49 12.82
N ALA A 80 6.20 16.01 13.31
CA ALA A 80 7.53 15.55 12.90
C ALA A 80 7.78 14.08 13.26
N LYS A 81 7.32 13.61 14.43
CA LYS A 81 7.38 12.19 14.80
C LYS A 81 6.51 11.32 13.89
N ALA A 82 5.31 11.78 13.56
CA ALA A 82 4.39 11.07 12.68
C ALA A 82 4.95 10.96 11.25
N GLU A 83 5.44 12.07 10.70
CA GLU A 83 6.14 12.14 9.40
C GLU A 83 7.32 11.15 9.38
N LYS A 84 8.17 11.20 10.41
CA LYS A 84 9.30 10.26 10.53
C LYS A 84 8.86 8.80 10.61
N HIS A 85 7.80 8.49 11.36
CA HIS A 85 7.28 7.13 11.44
C HIS A 85 6.76 6.62 10.09
N LEU A 86 6.07 7.48 9.34
CA LEU A 86 5.60 7.17 7.99
C LEU A 86 6.77 6.90 7.04
N THR A 87 7.77 7.77 7.04
CA THR A 87 8.95 7.71 6.16
C THR A 87 9.90 6.57 6.49
N ASP A 88 10.19 6.33 7.77
CA ASP A 88 11.22 5.36 8.18
C ASP A 88 10.66 3.93 8.33
N SER A 89 9.36 3.79 8.64
CA SER A 89 8.76 2.50 8.97
C SER A 89 7.65 2.09 8.02
N VAL A 90 6.59 2.90 7.89
CA VAL A 90 5.36 2.46 7.22
C VAL A 90 5.55 2.33 5.70
N ILE A 91 6.02 3.40 5.05
CA ILE A 91 6.22 3.43 3.60
C ILE A 91 7.23 2.36 3.15
N PRO A 92 8.40 2.19 3.79
CA PRO A 92 9.35 1.14 3.40
C PRO A 92 8.78 -0.27 3.56
N GLN A 93 8.03 -0.54 4.62
CA GLN A 93 7.39 -1.85 4.82
C GLN A 93 6.33 -2.13 3.76
N LEU A 94 5.50 -1.14 3.43
CA LEU A 94 4.49 -1.27 2.39
C LEU A 94 5.11 -1.46 1.00
N LYS A 95 6.19 -0.74 0.67
CA LYS A 95 6.96 -0.95 -0.58
C LYS A 95 7.54 -2.36 -0.67
N LYS A 96 8.11 -2.86 0.43
CA LYS A 96 8.63 -4.24 0.50
C LYS A 96 7.50 -5.27 0.31
N SER A 97 6.34 -5.02 0.91
CA SER A 97 5.15 -5.87 0.75
C SER A 97 4.64 -5.84 -0.68
N GLU A 98 4.55 -4.65 -1.30
CA GLU A 98 4.14 -4.47 -2.69
C GLU A 98 5.06 -5.27 -3.64
N GLU A 99 6.38 -5.14 -3.45
CA GLU A 99 7.36 -5.86 -4.26
C GLU A 99 7.23 -7.38 -4.10
N MET A 100 7.07 -7.85 -2.85
CA MET A 100 6.90 -9.27 -2.54
C MET A 100 5.65 -9.84 -3.21
N VAL A 101 4.50 -9.19 -3.03
CA VAL A 101 3.23 -9.65 -3.60
C VAL A 101 3.26 -9.57 -5.12
N SER A 102 3.85 -8.50 -5.69
CA SER A 102 4.03 -8.37 -7.15
C SER A 102 4.84 -9.53 -7.74
N LYS A 103 5.94 -9.92 -7.10
CA LYS A 103 6.73 -11.08 -7.53
C LYS A 103 5.92 -12.37 -7.45
N ARG A 104 5.15 -12.57 -6.37
CA ARG A 104 4.27 -13.74 -6.23
C ARG A 104 3.18 -13.78 -7.30
N CYS A 105 2.54 -12.65 -7.61
CA CYS A 105 1.57 -12.55 -8.71
C CYS A 105 2.20 -12.97 -10.04
N LYS A 106 3.37 -12.42 -10.37
CA LYS A 106 4.06 -12.71 -11.64
C LYS A 106 4.42 -14.19 -11.78
N ASN A 107 4.90 -14.80 -10.70
CA ASN A 107 5.22 -16.22 -10.69
C ASN A 107 3.96 -17.07 -10.87
N ALA A 108 2.91 -16.80 -10.10
CA ALA A 108 1.65 -17.54 -10.18
C ALA A 108 0.97 -17.40 -11.55
N GLN A 109 1.05 -16.21 -12.16
CA GLN A 109 0.56 -15.97 -13.52
C GLN A 109 1.38 -16.73 -14.56
N GLY A 110 2.71 -16.78 -14.43
CA GLY A 110 3.58 -17.55 -15.32
C GLY A 110 3.27 -19.04 -15.27
N GLU A 111 3.09 -19.60 -14.07
CA GLU A 111 2.66 -20.99 -13.87
C GLU A 111 1.29 -21.26 -14.52
N LEU A 112 0.31 -20.36 -14.32
CA LEU A 112 -1.01 -20.48 -14.95
C LEU A 112 -0.93 -20.42 -16.48
N ASP A 113 -0.15 -19.50 -17.03
CA ASP A 113 0.03 -19.35 -18.47
C ASP A 113 0.65 -20.61 -19.08
N ASP A 114 1.60 -21.23 -18.39
CA ASP A 114 2.21 -22.47 -18.83
C ASP A 114 1.24 -23.65 -18.73
N MET A 115 0.47 -23.76 -17.64
CA MET A 115 -0.60 -24.77 -17.50
C MET A 115 -1.62 -24.67 -18.64
N VAL A 116 -2.09 -23.46 -18.95
CA VAL A 116 -3.05 -23.21 -20.04
C VAL A 116 -2.45 -23.55 -21.41
N LYS A 117 -1.17 -23.24 -21.65
CA LYS A 117 -0.49 -23.64 -22.91
C LYS A 117 -0.41 -25.17 -23.06
N HIS A 118 -0.16 -25.90 -21.98
CA HIS A 118 -0.11 -27.37 -22.01
C HIS A 118 -1.50 -27.96 -22.27
N LEU A 119 -2.56 -27.42 -21.64
CA LEU A 119 -3.95 -27.81 -21.91
C LEU A 119 -4.36 -27.54 -23.37
N ARG A 120 -3.92 -26.42 -23.97
CA ARG A 120 -4.20 -26.09 -25.38
C ARG A 120 -3.40 -26.95 -26.38
N LYS A 121 -2.24 -27.47 -25.97
CA LYS A 121 -1.39 -28.37 -26.78
C LYS A 121 -1.80 -29.83 -26.70
N ALA A 122 -2.88 -30.16 -25.98
CA ALA A 122 -3.53 -31.46 -26.03
C ALA A 122 -4.75 -31.42 -26.98
N PRO A 123 -4.59 -31.34 -28.31
CA PRO A 123 -5.70 -31.61 -29.22
C PRO A 123 -5.95 -33.12 -29.25
N THR A 124 -7.15 -33.53 -28.84
CA THR A 124 -7.91 -34.66 -29.40
C THR A 124 -7.09 -35.85 -29.92
N ALA A 125 -6.68 -36.73 -29.00
CA ALA A 125 -6.42 -38.13 -29.33
C ALA A 125 -7.68 -38.97 -29.03
N ALA A 126 -8.83 -38.58 -29.58
CA ALA A 126 -10.06 -39.38 -29.60
C ALA A 126 -11.07 -38.77 -30.57
N ALA A 127 -11.07 -39.25 -31.80
CA ALA A 127 -12.24 -39.45 -32.67
C ALA A 127 -11.82 -40.35 -33.83
#